data_AF-A0A1C4IT77-F1
#
_entry.id   AF-A0A1C4IT77-F1
#
_cell.length_a   1.000
_cell.length_b   1.000
_cell.length_c   1.000
_cell.angle_alpha   90.00
_cell.angle_beta   90.00
_cell.angle_gamma   90.00
#
_symmetry.space_group_name_H-M   'P 1'
#
loop_
_entity.id
_entity.type
_entity.pdbx_description
1 polymer ?
#
loop_
_entity_poly.entity_id
_entity_poly.type
_entity_poly.pdbx_seq_one_letter_code
_entity_poly.pdbx_strand_id
1 'polypeptide(L)'
;MDTLSPPQPDPVPQTAEGAPGPATASPAPDSLQEPGTSGHGCGTCRRRAVVSWQRRPTDSELADVRGLEEKRRAEAVKLSQPAPDFGPLPTADDVLVAVYACAQHAISLEAAARIHQSGCTAPNEADLPDCDCTPKQLPTSPLEVAPLVELPDHWMPAGQ
;
A
#
# COMPACT_ATOMS: atom_id res chain seq x y z
N MET A 1 -28.56 61.07 -2.26
CA MET A 1 -28.01 60.00 -1.41
C MET A 1 -27.06 59.25 -2.32
N ASP A 2 -25.83 59.74 -2.40
CA ASP A 2 -24.86 59.34 -3.41
C ASP A 2 -23.98 58.23 -2.84
N THR A 3 -24.05 57.07 -3.49
CA THR A 3 -23.31 55.86 -3.13
C THR A 3 -21.87 55.99 -3.62
N LEU A 4 -20.93 56.19 -2.70
CA LEU A 4 -19.49 56.17 -2.98
C LEU A 4 -19.05 54.74 -3.33
N SER A 5 -18.62 54.52 -4.58
CA SER A 5 -17.95 53.29 -5.00
C SER A 5 -16.50 53.27 -4.50
N PRO A 6 -15.97 52.12 -4.03
CA PRO A 6 -14.56 51.98 -3.67
C PRO A 6 -13.66 51.94 -4.91
N PRO A 7 -12.39 52.41 -4.80
CA PRO A 7 -11.43 52.39 -5.91
C PRO A 7 -10.98 50.97 -6.24
N GLN A 8 -10.84 50.68 -7.54
CA GLN A 8 -10.23 49.45 -8.05
C GLN A 8 -8.70 49.48 -7.88
N PRO A 9 -8.05 48.35 -7.59
CA PRO A 9 -6.58 48.27 -7.56
C PRO A 9 -5.99 48.28 -8.98
N ASP A 10 -4.87 48.98 -9.14
CA ASP A 10 -4.11 49.06 -10.39
C ASP A 10 -3.52 47.72 -10.83
N PRO A 11 -3.39 47.46 -12.15
CA PRO A 11 -2.71 46.29 -12.67
C PRO A 11 -1.19 46.38 -12.47
N VAL A 12 -0.61 45.33 -11.90
CA VAL A 12 0.84 45.17 -11.73
C VAL A 12 1.51 44.99 -13.10
N PRO A 13 2.58 45.74 -13.44
CA PRO A 13 3.32 45.55 -14.67
C PRO A 13 4.11 44.23 -14.65
N GLN A 14 3.86 43.37 -15.63
CA GLN A 14 4.68 42.19 -15.91
C GLN A 14 6.02 42.64 -16.50
N THR A 15 7.10 42.43 -15.76
CA THR A 15 8.46 42.58 -16.28
C THR A 15 8.80 41.31 -17.05
N ALA A 16 8.90 41.44 -18.37
CA ALA A 16 9.54 40.45 -19.23
C ALA A 16 10.95 40.95 -19.54
N GLU A 17 12.00 40.22 -19.13
CA GLU A 17 13.28 40.20 -19.86
C GLU A 17 14.21 39.11 -19.29
N GLY A 18 14.80 38.30 -20.18
CA GLY A 18 15.89 37.38 -19.86
C GLY A 18 15.82 36.03 -20.56
N ALA A 19 15.97 35.99 -21.88
CA ALA A 19 16.28 34.78 -22.62
C ALA A 19 17.80 34.51 -22.62
N PRO A 20 18.27 33.29 -22.34
CA PRO A 20 19.45 32.71 -22.96
C PRO A 20 19.04 31.67 -24.03
N GLY A 21 19.84 31.58 -25.10
CA GLY A 21 19.54 30.87 -26.35
C GLY A 21 19.36 29.34 -26.26
N PRO A 22 19.16 28.67 -27.42
CA PRO A 22 18.80 27.26 -27.48
C PRO A 22 20.01 26.40 -27.11
N ALA A 23 20.08 25.96 -25.85
CA ALA A 23 20.84 24.79 -25.50
C ALA A 23 20.02 23.58 -25.95
N THR A 24 20.47 22.94 -27.03
CA THR A 24 20.01 21.61 -27.45
C THR A 24 20.40 20.61 -26.36
N ALA A 25 19.61 20.55 -25.29
CA ALA A 25 19.67 19.47 -24.33
C ALA A 25 19.07 18.25 -25.02
N SER A 26 19.96 17.44 -25.60
CA SER A 26 19.66 16.06 -25.97
C SER A 26 18.89 15.42 -24.81
N PRO A 27 17.77 14.70 -25.05
CA PRO A 27 17.10 14.00 -23.97
C PRO A 27 18.13 13.05 -23.38
N ALA A 28 18.55 13.30 -22.14
CA ALA A 28 19.25 12.30 -21.38
C ALA A 28 18.30 11.09 -21.36
N PRO A 29 18.73 9.90 -21.81
CA PRO A 29 17.94 8.72 -21.54
C PRO A 29 17.87 8.64 -20.01
N ASP A 30 16.66 8.82 -19.47
CA ASP A 30 16.32 8.46 -18.10
C ASP A 30 16.46 6.94 -18.03
N SER A 31 17.70 6.51 -17.89
CA SER A 31 18.16 5.13 -17.88
C SER A 31 19.07 4.96 -16.67
N LEU A 32 18.50 5.29 -15.51
CA LEU A 32 18.76 4.52 -14.29
C LEU A 32 17.70 3.43 -14.21
N GLN A 33 17.64 2.59 -15.24
CA GLN A 33 17.04 1.28 -15.08
C GLN A 33 18.08 0.42 -14.38
N GLU A 34 18.12 0.54 -13.06
CA GLU A 34 18.84 -0.37 -12.17
C GLU A 34 18.43 -1.81 -12.54
N PRO A 35 19.33 -2.63 -13.10
CA PRO A 35 19.01 -3.98 -13.49
C PRO A 35 19.03 -4.84 -12.23
N GLY A 36 17.90 -4.98 -11.57
CA GLY A 36 17.81 -5.96 -10.48
C GLY A 36 16.79 -5.66 -9.41
N THR A 37 15.52 -5.70 -9.74
CA THR A 37 14.51 -6.50 -9.02
C THR A 37 13.29 -6.48 -9.93
N SER A 38 12.67 -7.62 -10.19
CA SER A 38 11.28 -7.66 -10.67
C SER A 38 10.37 -7.17 -9.53
N GLY A 39 10.57 -5.92 -9.11
CA GLY A 39 9.92 -5.32 -7.95
C GLY A 39 8.46 -5.09 -8.30
N HIS A 40 7.59 -5.46 -7.37
CA HIS A 40 6.17 -5.18 -7.52
C HIS A 40 5.97 -3.67 -7.76
N GLY A 41 5.28 -3.32 -8.84
CA GLY A 41 4.91 -1.94 -9.13
C GLY A 41 3.71 -1.51 -8.29
N CYS A 42 3.54 -0.20 -8.13
CA CYS A 42 2.33 0.37 -7.57
C CYS A 42 1.10 -0.17 -8.32
N GLY A 43 0.11 -0.68 -7.59
CA GLY A 43 -1.12 -1.23 -8.19
C GLY A 43 -1.87 -0.21 -9.06
N THR A 44 -1.78 1.07 -8.71
CA THR A 44 -2.45 2.19 -9.39
C THR A 44 -1.68 2.70 -10.61
N CYS A 45 -0.44 3.15 -10.41
CA CYS A 45 0.33 3.86 -11.45
C CYS A 45 1.53 3.10 -12.00
N ARG A 46 1.77 1.86 -11.54
CA ARG A 46 2.87 0.97 -11.95
C ARG A 46 4.30 1.49 -11.72
N ARG A 47 4.47 2.69 -11.15
CA ARG A 47 5.78 3.17 -10.66
C ARG A 47 6.33 2.22 -9.60
N ARG A 48 7.65 2.29 -9.36
CA ARG A 48 8.31 1.48 -8.33
C ARG A 48 7.57 1.58 -7.00
N ALA A 49 7.13 0.45 -6.46
CA ALA A 49 6.59 0.43 -5.12
C ALA A 49 7.72 0.61 -4.11
N VAL A 50 7.45 1.40 -3.07
CA VAL A 50 8.36 1.64 -1.95
C VAL A 50 7.75 1.22 -0.62
N VAL A 51 6.44 0.95 -0.61
CA VAL A 51 5.70 0.40 0.53
C VAL A 51 4.81 -0.75 0.06
N SER A 52 4.46 -1.62 1.00
CA SER A 52 3.43 -2.63 0.83
C SER A 52 2.58 -2.74 2.08
N TRP A 53 1.30 -3.01 1.92
CA TRP A 53 0.38 -3.39 3.00
C TRP A 53 -0.42 -4.62 2.61
N GLN A 54 -1.23 -5.14 3.54
CA GLN A 54 -2.09 -6.30 3.30
C GLN A 54 -3.56 -5.86 3.42
N ARG A 55 -4.41 -6.43 2.56
CA ARG A 55 -5.87 -6.27 2.65
C ARG A 55 -6.57 -7.63 2.51
N ARG A 56 -7.86 -7.65 2.82
CA ARG A 56 -8.73 -8.78 2.47
C ARG A 56 -8.93 -8.86 0.96
N PRO A 57 -9.07 -10.07 0.38
CA PRO A 57 -9.37 -10.24 -1.04
C PRO A 57 -10.75 -9.66 -1.37
N THR A 58 -10.95 -9.23 -2.61
CA THR A 58 -12.30 -9.05 -3.17
C THR A 58 -12.96 -10.41 -3.37
N ASP A 59 -14.28 -10.45 -3.61
CA ASP A 59 -14.99 -11.69 -3.88
C ASP A 59 -14.41 -12.46 -5.09
N SER A 60 -13.99 -11.74 -6.13
CA SER A 60 -13.34 -12.34 -7.30
C SER A 60 -11.98 -12.94 -6.96
N GLU A 61 -11.15 -12.23 -6.19
CA GLU A 61 -9.84 -12.73 -5.76
C GLU A 61 -9.98 -13.95 -4.83
N LEU A 62 -10.98 -13.95 -3.95
CA LEU A 62 -11.27 -15.09 -3.08
C LEU A 62 -11.76 -16.29 -3.90
N ALA A 63 -12.61 -16.08 -4.90
CA ALA A 63 -13.06 -17.13 -5.80
C ALA A 63 -11.88 -17.76 -6.57
N ASP A 64 -10.94 -16.94 -7.04
CA ASP A 64 -9.72 -17.42 -7.71
C ASP A 64 -8.85 -18.27 -6.77
N VAL A 65 -8.63 -17.80 -5.53
CA VAL A 65 -7.87 -18.54 -4.51
C VAL A 65 -8.54 -19.88 -4.18
N ARG A 66 -9.86 -19.89 -3.99
CA ARG A 66 -10.61 -21.12 -3.72
C ARG A 66 -10.54 -22.08 -4.90
N GLY A 67 -10.68 -21.59 -6.13
CA GLY A 67 -10.59 -22.42 -7.33
C GLY A 67 -9.20 -23.04 -7.53
N LEU A 68 -8.13 -22.33 -7.17
CA LEU A 68 -6.77 -22.88 -7.17
C LEU A 68 -6.60 -23.94 -6.08
N GLU A 69 -7.10 -23.69 -4.88
CA GLU A 69 -7.01 -24.64 -3.77
C GLU A 69 -7.79 -25.94 -4.05
N GLU A 70 -8.99 -25.84 -4.63
CA GLU A 70 -9.77 -27.00 -5.06
C GLU A 70 -9.02 -27.84 -6.09
N LYS A 71 -8.39 -27.20 -7.09
CA LYS A 71 -7.54 -27.91 -8.08
C LYS A 71 -6.37 -28.61 -7.43
N ARG A 72 -5.64 -27.94 -6.53
CA ARG A 72 -4.51 -28.50 -5.80
C ARG A 72 -4.93 -29.72 -4.96
N ARG A 73 -6.06 -29.62 -4.24
CA ARG A 73 -6.62 -30.73 -3.45
C ARG A 73 -7.01 -31.91 -4.36
N ALA A 74 -7.66 -31.63 -5.50
CA ALA A 74 -8.04 -32.66 -6.45
C ALA A 74 -6.83 -33.41 -7.04
N GLU A 75 -5.72 -32.72 -7.29
CA GLU A 75 -4.46 -33.35 -7.73
C GLU A 75 -3.83 -34.20 -6.62
N ALA A 76 -3.81 -33.70 -5.38
CA ALA A 76 -3.26 -34.43 -4.25
C ALA A 76 -4.03 -35.73 -3.93
N VAL A 77 -5.35 -35.73 -4.08
CA VAL A 77 -6.18 -36.96 -3.94
C VAL A 77 -5.80 -38.03 -4.96
N LYS A 78 -5.41 -37.65 -6.19
CA LYS A 78 -4.98 -38.62 -7.22
C LYS A 78 -3.64 -39.28 -6.88
N LEU A 79 -2.78 -38.59 -6.13
CA LEU A 79 -1.39 -38.99 -5.88
C LEU A 79 -1.20 -39.81 -4.58
N SER A 80 -2.14 -39.74 -3.64
CA SER A 80 -1.98 -40.35 -2.30
C SER A 80 -3.07 -41.36 -1.98
N GLN A 81 -2.66 -42.49 -1.38
CA GLN A 81 -3.53 -43.48 -0.75
C GLN A 81 -2.99 -43.77 0.67
N PRO A 82 -3.75 -43.51 1.75
CA PRO A 82 -5.12 -42.99 1.77
C PRO A 82 -5.22 -41.52 1.32
N ALA A 83 -6.45 -41.08 1.05
CA ALA A 83 -6.72 -39.69 0.71
C ALA A 83 -6.40 -38.76 1.89
N PRO A 84 -5.72 -37.62 1.69
CA PRO A 84 -5.43 -36.67 2.76
C PRO A 84 -6.70 -35.95 3.25
N ASP A 85 -6.72 -35.59 4.53
CA ASP A 85 -7.68 -34.63 5.08
C ASP A 85 -7.13 -33.20 4.90
N PHE A 86 -7.90 -32.34 4.24
CA PHE A 86 -7.51 -30.96 3.94
C PHE A 86 -8.25 -29.91 4.77
N GLY A 87 -9.20 -30.31 5.62
CA GLY A 87 -10.06 -29.38 6.35
C GLY A 87 -10.96 -28.50 5.44
N PRO A 88 -11.57 -27.43 5.96
CA PRO A 88 -12.41 -26.52 5.17
C PRO A 88 -11.61 -25.75 4.10
N LEU A 89 -12.31 -25.21 3.10
CA LEU A 89 -11.71 -24.27 2.15
C LEU A 89 -11.48 -22.91 2.83
N PRO A 90 -10.46 -22.15 2.40
CA PRO A 90 -10.20 -20.83 2.95
C PRO A 90 -11.38 -19.88 2.69
N THR A 91 -11.66 -19.07 3.69
CA THR A 91 -12.63 -17.97 3.66
C THR A 91 -11.92 -16.64 3.45
N ALA A 92 -12.68 -15.54 3.29
CA ALA A 92 -12.10 -14.19 3.21
C ALA A 92 -11.21 -13.88 4.43
N ASP A 93 -11.56 -14.42 5.60
CA ASP A 93 -10.82 -14.19 6.83
C ASP A 93 -9.48 -14.94 6.92
N ASP A 94 -9.28 -15.95 6.07
CA ASP A 94 -8.07 -16.78 6.03
C ASP A 94 -7.06 -16.28 4.99
N VAL A 95 -7.46 -15.34 4.13
CA VAL A 95 -6.66 -14.88 2.99
C VAL A 95 -6.32 -13.39 3.13
N LEU A 96 -5.08 -13.06 2.78
CA LEU A 96 -4.59 -11.68 2.69
C LEU A 96 -3.91 -11.47 1.35
N VAL A 97 -4.19 -10.33 0.72
CA VAL A 97 -3.61 -9.89 -0.54
C VAL A 97 -2.64 -8.76 -0.26
N ALA A 98 -1.40 -8.89 -0.73
CA ALA A 98 -0.42 -7.82 -0.66
C ALA A 98 -0.75 -6.74 -1.69
N VAL A 99 -0.79 -5.49 -1.23
CA VAL A 99 -0.95 -4.30 -2.06
C VAL A 99 0.36 -3.53 -2.02
N TYR A 100 0.87 -3.20 -3.20
CA TYR A 100 2.12 -2.47 -3.37
C TYR A 100 1.81 -1.06 -3.87
N ALA A 101 2.48 -0.06 -3.30
CA ALA A 101 2.32 1.34 -3.73
C ALA A 101 3.61 2.14 -3.76
N CYS A 102 3.62 3.15 -4.62
CA CYS A 102 4.66 4.19 -4.62
C CYS A 102 4.38 5.20 -3.50
N ALA A 103 5.35 6.08 -3.24
CA ALA A 103 5.24 7.07 -2.15
C ALA A 103 3.98 7.95 -2.26
N GLN A 104 3.54 8.25 -3.49
CA GLN A 104 2.36 9.09 -3.75
C GLN A 104 1.02 8.39 -3.48
N HIS A 105 0.97 7.06 -3.59
CA HIS A 105 -0.24 6.25 -3.33
C HIS A 105 -0.08 5.42 -2.05
N ALA A 106 0.84 5.82 -1.18
CA ALA A 106 1.02 5.20 0.11
C ALA A 106 -0.09 5.70 1.04
N ILE A 107 -0.90 4.78 1.57
CA ILE A 107 -1.82 5.11 2.65
C ILE A 107 -1.03 5.24 3.97
N SER A 108 -1.52 6.07 4.89
CA SER A 108 -0.92 6.15 6.22
C SER A 108 -1.07 4.81 6.95
N LEU A 109 -0.18 4.51 7.91
CA LEU A 109 -0.25 3.29 8.71
C LEU A 109 -1.58 3.18 9.47
N GLU A 110 -2.12 4.32 9.92
CA GLU A 110 -3.44 4.40 10.55
C GLU A 110 -4.57 4.08 9.56
N ALA A 111 -4.50 4.57 8.32
CA ALA A 111 -5.46 4.23 7.27
C ALA A 111 -5.37 2.74 6.92
N ALA A 112 -4.16 2.17 6.86
CA ALA A 112 -3.97 0.73 6.67
C ALA A 112 -4.60 -0.10 7.79
N ALA A 113 -4.44 0.33 9.05
CA ALA A 113 -5.01 -0.36 10.21
C ALA A 113 -6.55 -0.35 10.25
N ARG A 114 -7.21 0.61 9.58
CA ARG A 114 -8.68 0.72 9.55
C ARG A 114 -9.35 -0.24 8.56
N ILE A 115 -8.60 -0.83 7.65
CA ILE A 115 -9.08 -1.68 6.54
C ILE A 115 -9.47 -3.12 6.97
N HIS A 116 -9.35 -3.47 8.25
CA HIS A 116 -9.30 -4.87 8.69
C HIS A 116 -10.61 -5.57 9.12
N GLN A 117 -11.81 -5.02 8.88
CA GLN A 117 -13.05 -5.80 9.13
C GLN A 117 -13.41 -6.72 7.96
N SER A 118 -14.04 -7.85 8.27
CA SER A 118 -14.36 -8.94 7.33
C SER A 118 -15.29 -8.50 6.18
N GLY A 119 -16.13 -7.48 6.41
CA GLY A 119 -16.97 -6.86 5.38
C GLY A 119 -16.39 -5.60 4.75
N CYS A 120 -15.19 -5.17 5.16
CA CYS A 120 -14.53 -4.00 4.60
C CYS A 120 -13.62 -4.42 3.45
N THR A 121 -14.13 -4.39 2.22
CA THR A 121 -13.24 -4.15 1.08
C THR A 121 -12.55 -2.82 1.36
N ALA A 122 -11.22 -2.86 1.55
CA ALA A 122 -10.40 -1.66 1.65
C ALA A 122 -10.96 -0.58 0.71
N PRO A 123 -11.37 0.61 1.22
CA PRO A 123 -11.93 1.64 0.37
C PRO A 123 -10.97 1.92 -0.78
N ASN A 124 -11.54 2.19 -1.95
CA ASN A 124 -10.78 2.85 -3.00
C ASN A 124 -10.13 4.09 -2.38
N GLU A 125 -8.92 4.45 -2.81
CA GLU A 125 -8.23 5.65 -2.31
C GLU A 125 -9.10 6.92 -2.46
N ALA A 126 -10.00 6.93 -3.45
CA ALA A 126 -10.99 7.99 -3.67
C ALA A 126 -12.09 8.08 -2.58
N ASP A 127 -12.32 7.01 -1.81
CA ASP A 127 -13.38 6.91 -0.81
C ASP A 127 -12.86 7.12 0.63
N LEU A 128 -11.58 7.48 0.78
CA LEU A 128 -10.97 7.85 2.05
C LEU A 128 -11.10 9.37 2.27
N PRO A 129 -11.54 9.84 3.45
CA PRO A 129 -11.69 9.14 4.73
C PRO A 129 -13.09 8.58 5.04
N ASP A 130 -14.07 8.78 4.16
CA ASP A 130 -15.51 8.58 4.42
C ASP A 130 -15.99 7.12 4.24
N CYS A 131 -15.12 6.15 4.53
CA CYS A 131 -15.49 4.74 4.44
C CYS A 131 -16.39 4.36 5.63
N ASP A 132 -17.59 3.84 5.33
CA ASP A 132 -18.57 3.36 6.34
C ASP A 132 -18.10 2.10 7.10
N CYS A 133 -16.86 1.65 6.91
CA CYS A 133 -16.30 0.53 7.65
C CYS A 133 -15.99 0.94 9.10
N THR A 134 -16.51 0.17 10.05
CA THR A 134 -15.99 0.21 11.43
C THR A 134 -14.61 -0.46 11.43
N PRO A 135 -13.52 0.19 11.89
CA PRO A 135 -12.21 -0.44 11.99
C PRO A 135 -12.27 -1.71 12.85
N LYS A 136 -11.48 -2.75 12.49
CA LYS A 136 -11.33 -3.89 13.40
C LYS A 136 -10.57 -3.38 14.62
N GLN A 137 -11.12 -3.60 15.80
CA GLN A 137 -10.38 -3.28 17.02
C GLN A 137 -9.08 -4.08 16.99
N LEU A 138 -7.96 -3.36 17.10
CA LEU A 138 -6.69 -4.00 17.34
C LEU A 138 -6.84 -4.84 18.61
N PRO A 139 -6.30 -6.07 18.64
CA PRO A 139 -6.20 -6.78 19.91
C PRO A 139 -5.48 -5.86 20.88
N THR A 140 -6.13 -5.55 22.01
CA THR A 140 -5.48 -4.84 23.10
C THR A 140 -4.39 -5.76 23.64
N SER A 141 -3.19 -5.67 23.10
CA SER A 141 -2.04 -6.22 23.77
C SER A 141 -1.98 -5.54 25.13
N PRO A 142 -1.96 -6.30 26.24
CA PRO A 142 -1.43 -5.75 27.47
C PRO A 142 -0.08 -5.11 27.12
N LEU A 143 0.19 -3.92 27.64
CA LEU A 143 1.56 -3.43 27.74
C LEU A 143 2.28 -4.41 28.67
N GLU A 144 2.66 -5.57 28.15
CA GLU A 144 3.59 -6.46 28.80
C GLU A 144 4.90 -5.67 28.81
N VAL A 145 5.26 -5.19 30.00
CA VAL A 145 6.57 -4.61 30.23
C VAL A 145 7.55 -5.70 29.82
N ALA A 146 8.16 -5.54 28.65
CA ALA A 146 9.16 -6.49 28.19
C ALA A 146 10.19 -6.61 29.32
N PRO A 147 10.49 -7.83 29.81
CA PRO A 147 11.60 -7.98 30.74
C PRO A 147 12.83 -7.37 30.07
N LEU A 148 13.67 -6.68 30.86
CA LEU A 148 14.93 -6.17 30.36
C LEU A 148 15.75 -7.38 29.87
N VAL A 149 15.73 -7.63 28.57
CA VAL A 149 16.55 -8.66 27.95
C VAL A 149 17.96 -8.09 27.91
N GLU A 150 18.82 -8.56 28.81
CA GLU A 150 20.26 -8.31 28.68
C GLU A 150 20.73 -8.97 27.38
N LEU A 151 21.06 -8.14 26.39
CA LEU A 151 21.64 -8.59 25.14
C LEU A 151 23.06 -9.13 25.44
N PRO A 152 23.47 -10.25 24.84
CA PRO A 152 24.83 -10.75 24.97
C PRO A 152 25.86 -9.69 24.55
N ASP A 153 26.99 -9.62 25.26
CA ASP A 153 28.03 -8.60 25.04
C ASP A 153 28.54 -8.52 23.59
N HIS A 154 28.49 -9.63 22.84
CA HIS A 154 28.92 -9.68 21.44
C HIS A 154 27.93 -9.04 20.45
N TRP A 155 26.74 -8.61 20.91
CA TRP A 155 25.75 -7.85 20.14
C TRP A 155 25.84 -6.35 20.40
N MET A 156 26.52 -5.95 21.48
CA MET A 156 26.81 -4.55 21.77
C MET A 156 28.08 -4.17 20.99
N PRO A 157 28.05 -3.14 20.12
CA PRO A 157 29.27 -2.62 19.55
C PRO A 157 30.16 -2.16 20.70
N ALA A 158 31.40 -2.66 20.73
CA ALA A 158 32.33 -2.39 21.81
C ALA A 158 32.46 -0.87 22.04
N GLY A 159 32.04 -0.44 23.23
CA GLY A 159 32.39 0.80 23.94
C GLY A 159 32.61 2.08 23.12
N GLN A 160 31.74 3.07 23.35
CA GLN A 160 32.21 4.45 23.49
C GLN A 160 32.50 4.72 24.97
#